data_AF-A0AAN9A0D7-F1
#
_entry.id   AF-A0AAN9A0D7-F1
#
_cell.length_a   1.000
_cell.length_b   1.000
_cell.length_c   1.000
_cell.angle_alpha   90.00
_cell.angle_beta   90.00
_cell.angle_gamma   90.00
#
_symmetry.space_group_name_H-M   'P 1'
#
loop_
_entity.id
_entity.type
_entity.pdbx_description
1 polymer ?
#
loop_
_entity_poly.entity_id
_entity_poly.type
_entity_poly.pdbx_seq_one_letter_code
_entity_poly.pdbx_strand_id
1 'polypeptide(L)'
;VRQRTRSQPPFCLTALQNRYERDRAEIQINITRQLVIDVLGLYEKSLLVDLKIEASRGNIYCHQLFFSARVPAIWRLLREISKYQRPLGGPPENIFSIQLPNLECQELQQFIR
;
A
#
# COMPACT_ATOMS: atom_id res chain seq x y z
N VAL A 1 -12.03 -57.30 1.33
CA VAL A 1 -12.51 -55.89 1.27
C VAL A 1 -12.12 -55.19 2.56
N ARG A 2 -11.05 -54.39 2.59
CA ARG A 2 -10.60 -53.65 3.79
C ARG A 2 -11.21 -52.25 3.76
N GLN A 3 -12.11 -51.97 4.70
CA GLN A 3 -12.67 -50.63 4.90
C GLN A 3 -11.57 -49.69 5.42
N ARG A 4 -11.26 -48.64 4.65
CA ARG A 4 -10.42 -47.52 5.09
C ARG A 4 -11.29 -46.60 5.94
N THR A 5 -11.07 -46.58 7.26
CA THR A 5 -11.56 -45.53 8.13
C THR A 5 -10.88 -44.21 7.73
N ARG A 6 -11.63 -43.30 7.12
CA ARG A 6 -11.24 -41.90 6.91
C ARG A 6 -11.05 -41.28 8.30
N SER A 7 -9.79 -41.03 8.68
CA SER A 7 -9.45 -40.17 9.81
C SER A 7 -9.92 -38.75 9.51
N GLN A 8 -11.02 -38.32 10.12
CA GLN A 8 -11.34 -36.89 10.19
C GLN A 8 -10.19 -36.19 10.96
N PRO A 9 -9.71 -35.02 10.51
CA PRO A 9 -8.76 -34.26 11.31
C PRO A 9 -9.45 -33.85 12.62
N PRO A 10 -8.75 -33.87 13.76
CA PRO A 10 -9.36 -33.55 15.04
C PRO A 10 -9.85 -32.11 15.01
N PHE A 11 -11.14 -31.91 15.25
CA PHE A 11 -11.85 -30.62 15.28
C PHE A 11 -11.15 -29.52 16.10
N CYS A 12 -10.27 -29.89 17.02
CA CYS A 12 -9.46 -29.00 17.85
C CYS A 12 -8.36 -28.24 17.06
N LEU A 13 -7.73 -28.89 16.06
CA LEU A 13 -6.71 -28.24 15.22
C LEU A 13 -7.33 -27.15 14.34
N THR A 14 -8.52 -27.41 13.79
CA THR A 14 -9.27 -26.42 13.01
C THR A 14 -9.74 -25.24 13.84
N ALA A 15 -10.15 -25.45 15.10
CA ALA A 15 -10.57 -24.37 15.98
C ALA A 15 -9.39 -23.46 16.39
N LEU A 16 -8.24 -24.05 16.72
CA LEU A 16 -7.02 -23.32 17.05
C LEU A 16 -6.50 -22.53 15.83
N GLN A 17 -6.48 -23.15 14.66
CA GLN A 17 -6.07 -22.50 13.41
C GLN A 17 -6.99 -21.33 13.05
N ASN A 18 -8.31 -21.51 13.13
CA ASN A 18 -9.27 -20.43 12.89
C ASN A 18 -9.16 -19.28 13.91
N ARG A 19 -8.72 -19.57 15.14
CA ARG A 19 -8.43 -18.53 16.14
C ARG A 19 -7.17 -17.76 15.76
N TYR A 20 -6.10 -18.47 15.45
CA TYR A 20 -4.84 -17.86 15.00
C TYR A 20 -5.04 -16.99 13.76
N GLU A 21 -5.80 -17.45 12.75
CA GLU A 21 -6.09 -16.69 11.55
C GLU A 21 -6.88 -15.41 11.84
N ARG A 22 -7.83 -15.46 12.78
CA ARG A 22 -8.57 -14.27 13.25
C ARG A 22 -7.67 -13.29 13.98
N ASP A 23 -6.89 -13.76 14.96
CA ASP A 23 -5.98 -12.92 15.74
C ASP A 23 -4.94 -12.26 14.82
N ARG A 24 -4.42 -13.02 13.83
CA ARG A 24 -3.50 -12.49 12.81
C ARG A 24 -4.15 -11.42 11.95
N ALA A 25 -5.40 -11.63 11.51
CA ALA A 25 -6.14 -10.65 10.72
C ALA A 25 -6.43 -9.37 11.53
N GLU A 26 -6.77 -9.50 12.81
CA GLU A 26 -7.01 -8.36 13.69
C GLU A 26 -5.74 -7.53 13.91
N ILE A 27 -4.61 -8.18 14.18
CA ILE A 27 -3.30 -7.51 14.29
C ILE A 27 -2.98 -6.79 12.98
N GLN A 28 -3.17 -7.45 11.84
CA GLN A 28 -2.93 -6.84 10.53
C GLN A 28 -3.80 -5.60 10.30
N ILE A 29 -5.09 -5.64 10.66
CA ILE A 29 -5.99 -4.49 10.58
C ILE A 29 -5.49 -3.34 11.45
N ASN A 30 -5.10 -3.62 12.70
CA ASN A 30 -4.66 -2.59 13.64
C ASN A 30 -3.36 -1.93 13.17
N ILE A 31 -2.38 -2.73 12.72
CA ILE A 31 -1.14 -2.21 12.14
C ILE A 31 -1.44 -1.36 10.89
N THR A 32 -2.30 -1.84 10.00
CA THR A 32 -2.67 -1.11 8.78
C THR A 32 -3.30 0.24 9.11
N ARG A 33 -4.23 0.28 10.08
CA ARG A 33 -4.87 1.53 10.52
C ARG A 33 -3.83 2.52 11.07
N GLN A 34 -2.93 2.05 11.92
CA GLN A 34 -1.90 2.92 12.50
C GLN A 34 -0.98 3.49 11.41
N LEU A 35 -0.52 2.64 10.48
CA LEU A 35 0.32 3.08 9.36
C LEU A 35 -0.38 4.12 8.48
N VAL A 36 -1.67 3.95 8.20
CA VAL A 36 -2.45 4.93 7.43
C VAL A 36 -2.51 6.28 8.15
N ILE A 37 -2.76 6.28 9.46
CA ILE A 37 -2.79 7.50 10.28
C ILE A 37 -1.42 8.19 10.25
N ASP A 38 -0.34 7.44 10.47
CA ASP A 38 1.02 8.00 10.53
C ASP A 38 1.41 8.62 9.18
N VAL A 39 1.12 7.94 8.06
CA VAL A 39 1.44 8.43 6.72
C VAL A 39 0.58 9.64 6.33
N LEU A 40 -0.70 9.68 6.72
CA LEU A 40 -1.53 10.88 6.57
C LEU A 40 -0.95 12.06 7.36
N GLY A 41 -0.48 11.83 8.59
CA GLY A 41 0.20 12.85 9.38
C GLY A 41 1.50 13.37 8.74
N LEU A 42 2.24 12.51 8.03
CA LEU A 42 3.40 12.92 7.23
C LEU A 42 2.98 13.77 6.02
N TYR A 43 1.90 13.40 5.35
CA TYR A 43 1.35 14.14 4.21
C TYR A 43 0.91 15.55 4.60
N GLU A 44 0.15 15.70 5.68
CA GLU A 44 -0.30 17.01 6.16
C GLU A 44 0.87 17.96 6.50
N LYS A 45 2.01 17.40 6.91
CA LYS A 45 3.23 18.14 7.23
C LYS A 45 4.20 18.26 6.06
N SER A 46 3.87 17.70 4.89
CA SER A 46 4.75 17.64 3.72
C SER A 46 6.13 17.04 4.01
N LEU A 47 6.19 16.03 4.89
CA LEU A 47 7.43 15.34 5.27
C LEU A 47 7.63 14.07 4.44
N LEU A 48 8.89 13.80 4.07
CA LEU A 48 9.30 12.57 3.38
C LEU A 48 8.50 12.32 2.09
N VAL A 49 8.15 13.38 1.37
CA VAL A 49 7.47 13.30 0.08
C VAL A 49 8.36 12.59 -0.92
N ASP A 50 7.83 11.57 -1.59
CA ASP A 50 8.53 10.80 -2.62
C ASP A 50 7.79 10.79 -3.97
N LEU A 51 6.62 11.42 -4.05
CA LEU A 51 5.79 11.52 -5.26
C LEU A 51 5.26 12.95 -5.49
N LYS A 52 5.45 13.44 -6.70
CA LYS A 52 4.82 14.64 -7.27
C LYS A 52 3.84 14.23 -8.36
N ILE A 53 2.59 14.64 -8.24
CA ILE A 53 1.58 14.49 -9.28
C ILE A 53 1.32 15.85 -9.91
N GLU A 54 1.55 15.95 -11.22
CA GLU A 54 1.22 17.12 -12.03
C GLU A 54 -0.19 16.94 -12.56
N ALA A 55 -1.15 17.60 -11.92
CA ALA A 55 -2.57 17.52 -12.22
C ALA A 55 -3.03 18.72 -13.04
N SER A 56 -4.30 18.69 -13.47
CA SER A 56 -4.91 19.89 -13.99
C SER A 56 -4.94 20.96 -12.89
N ARG A 57 -4.48 22.17 -13.24
CA ARG A 57 -4.50 23.36 -12.37
C ARG A 57 -3.67 23.27 -11.09
N GLY A 58 -2.70 22.37 -10.98
CA GLY A 58 -1.78 22.36 -9.84
C GLY A 58 -0.94 21.11 -9.70
N ASN A 59 -0.07 21.14 -8.70
CA ASN A 59 0.79 20.01 -8.34
C ASN A 59 0.43 19.51 -6.94
N ILE A 60 0.53 18.20 -6.76
CA ILE A 60 0.37 17.54 -5.46
C ILE A 60 1.68 16.86 -5.09
N TYR A 61 2.12 17.11 -3.87
CA TYR A 61 3.30 16.48 -3.27
C TYR A 61 2.79 15.51 -2.21
N CYS A 62 3.04 14.22 -2.38
CA CYS A 62 2.48 13.17 -1.56
C CYS A 62 3.38 11.93 -1.52
N HIS A 63 2.86 10.85 -0.95
CA HIS A 63 3.56 9.58 -0.84
C HIS A 63 3.08 8.60 -1.90
N GLN A 64 3.99 7.87 -2.53
CA GLN A 64 3.69 6.77 -3.44
C GLN A 64 2.71 5.75 -2.84
N LEU A 65 2.72 5.61 -1.51
CA LEU A 65 1.85 4.71 -0.76
C LEU A 65 0.35 4.93 -1.02
N PHE A 66 -0.11 6.19 -1.11
CA PHE A 66 -1.53 6.50 -1.27
C PHE A 66 -2.11 5.91 -2.57
N PHE A 67 -1.30 5.91 -3.62
CA PHE A 67 -1.71 5.45 -4.94
C PHE A 67 -1.35 3.98 -5.18
N SER A 68 -0.20 3.51 -4.69
CA SER A 68 0.20 2.11 -4.88
C SER A 68 -0.75 1.13 -4.18
N ALA A 69 -1.32 1.50 -3.02
CA ALA A 69 -2.29 0.66 -2.32
C ALA A 69 -3.66 0.59 -3.03
N ARG A 70 -4.08 1.69 -3.68
CA ARG A 70 -5.45 1.86 -4.20
C ARG A 70 -5.54 1.76 -5.73
N VAL A 71 -4.45 1.96 -6.45
CA VAL A 71 -4.39 2.06 -7.92
C VAL A 71 -3.35 1.07 -8.47
N PRO A 72 -3.78 -0.15 -8.86
CA PRO A 72 -2.88 -1.21 -9.31
C PRO A 72 -1.99 -0.83 -10.51
N ALA A 73 -2.49 0.03 -11.40
CA ALA A 73 -1.73 0.52 -12.55
C ALA A 73 -0.53 1.39 -12.11
N ILE A 74 -0.73 2.30 -11.16
CA ILE A 74 0.34 3.14 -10.60
C ILE A 74 1.34 2.27 -9.85
N TRP A 75 0.88 1.29 -9.07
CA TRP A 75 1.78 0.34 -8.40
C TRP A 75 2.69 -0.41 -9.39
N ARG A 76 2.11 -0.94 -10.47
CA ARG A 76 2.88 -1.65 -11.50
C ARG A 76 3.89 -0.72 -12.18
N LEU A 77 3.50 0.52 -12.47
CA LEU A 77 4.38 1.53 -13.05
C LEU A 77 5.56 1.83 -12.12
N LEU A 78 5.30 2.15 -10.85
CA LEU A 78 6.35 2.45 -9.86
C LEU A 78 7.30 1.27 -9.66
N ARG A 79 6.78 0.03 -9.63
CA ARG A 79 7.59 -1.19 -9.59
C ARG A 79 8.46 -1.41 -10.82
N GLU A 80 7.99 -0.99 -11.98
CA GLU A 80 8.78 -1.09 -13.21
C GLU A 80 9.90 -0.05 -13.19
N ILE A 81 9.58 1.19 -12.83
CA ILE A 81 10.57 2.28 -12.76
C ILE A 81 11.65 1.98 -11.71
N SER A 82 11.29 1.40 -10.56
CA SER A 82 12.25 1.06 -9.50
C SER A 82 13.31 0.04 -9.94
N LYS A 83 13.06 -0.77 -10.97
CA LYS A 83 14.08 -1.67 -11.56
C LYS A 83 15.22 -0.91 -12.24
N TYR A 84 14.94 0.30 -12.73
CA TYR A 84 15.89 1.14 -13.46
C TYR A 84 16.57 2.16 -12.55
N GLN A 85 16.04 2.37 -11.32
CA GLN A 85 16.75 3.09 -10.27
C GLN A 85 17.89 2.21 -9.73
N ARG A 86 19.05 2.29 -10.40
CA ARG A 86 20.27 1.71 -9.83
C ARG A 86 20.62 2.43 -8.52
N PRO A 87 21.14 1.72 -7.52
CA PRO A 87 21.73 2.36 -6.34
C PRO A 87 23.05 2.98 -6.78
N LEU A 88 23.01 4.18 -7.36
CA LEU A 88 24.19 5.02 -7.55
C LEU A 88 24.56 5.62 -6.19
N GLY A 89 24.98 4.78 -5.24
CA GLY A 89 25.73 5.15 -4.03
C GLY A 89 25.18 6.25 -3.10
N GLY A 90 23.95 6.71 -3.30
CA GLY A 90 23.38 7.85 -2.59
C GLY A 90 21.86 7.72 -2.41
N PRO A 91 21.27 8.49 -1.48
CA PRO A 91 19.84 8.54 -1.32
C PRO A 91 19.19 8.95 -2.65
N PRO A 92 18.04 8.37 -3.03
CA PRO A 92 17.32 8.81 -4.22
C PRO A 92 16.90 10.28 -4.03
N GLU A 93 17.63 11.19 -4.65
CA GLU A 93 17.38 12.64 -4.58
C GLU A 93 16.14 13.07 -5.38
N ASN A 94 15.59 12.16 -6.20
CA ASN A 94 14.51 12.49 -7.14
C ASN A 94 13.15 12.05 -6.60
N ILE A 95 12.34 13.04 -6.23
CA ILE A 95 10.88 12.89 -6.11
C ILE A 95 10.36 12.36 -7.45
N PHE A 96 9.63 11.24 -7.44
CA PHE A 96 9.02 10.71 -8.65
C PHE A 96 7.96 11.68 -9.16
N SER A 97 7.91 11.92 -10.47
CA SER A 97 6.87 12.77 -11.05
C SER A 97 5.98 11.98 -12.02
N ILE A 98 4.67 12.13 -11.86
CA ILE A 98 3.66 11.55 -12.75
C ILE A 98 2.73 12.66 -13.24
N GLN A 99 2.43 12.65 -14.54
CA GLN A 99 1.49 13.60 -15.15
C GLN A 99 0.11 12.98 -15.28
N LEU A 100 -0.89 13.63 -14.69
CA LEU A 100 -2.31 13.27 -14.76
C LEU A 100 -3.13 14.51 -15.16
N PRO A 101 -2.94 15.05 -16.39
CA PRO A 101 -3.50 16.34 -16.80
C PRO A 101 -5.02 16.37 -16.89
N ASN A 102 -5.67 15.21 -16.91
CA ASN A 102 -7.13 15.07 -17.00
C ASN A 102 -7.83 15.03 -15.64
N LEU A 103 -7.07 15.02 -14.53
CA LEU A 103 -7.62 15.00 -13.18
C LEU A 103 -7.40 16.34 -12.51
N GLU A 104 -8.37 16.82 -11.75
CA GLU A 104 -8.20 18.04 -10.97
C GLU A 104 -7.39 17.78 -9.69
N CYS A 105 -6.61 18.78 -9.29
CA CYS A 105 -5.87 18.74 -8.02
C CYS A 105 -6.80 18.45 -6.82
N GLN A 106 -8.01 19.01 -6.82
CA GLN A 106 -8.97 18.80 -5.74
C GLN A 106 -9.47 17.34 -5.65
N GLU A 107 -9.73 16.69 -6.78
CA GLU A 107 -10.16 15.28 -6.83
C GLU A 107 -9.07 14.36 -6.29
N LEU A 108 -7.81 14.64 -6.64
CA LEU A 108 -6.66 13.88 -6.14
C LEU A 108 -6.42 14.09 -4.64
N GLN A 109 -6.61 15.31 -4.13
CA GLN A 109 -6.54 15.58 -2.69
C GLN A 109 -7.65 14.85 -1.91
N GLN A 110 -8.87 14.78 -2.47
CA GLN A 110 -9.96 13.98 -1.90
C GLN A 110 -9.64 12.49 -1.94
N PHE A 111 -9.00 12.02 -3.01
CA PHE A 111 -8.58 10.62 -3.13
C PHE A 111 -7.50 10.21 -2.11
N ILE A 112 -6.64 11.14 -1.68
CA ILE A 112 -5.59 10.87 -0.67
C ILE A 112 -6.17 10.72 0.73
N ARG A 113 -7.24 11.48 1.04
CA ARG A 113 -7.96 11.39 2.31
C ARG A 113 -8.75 10.08 2.43
#